data_AF-A0A7Y5T3R4-F1
#
_entry.id   AF-A0A7Y5T3R4-F1
#
_cell.length_a   1.000
_cell.length_b   1.000
_cell.length_c   1.000
_cell.angle_alpha   90.00
_cell.angle_beta   90.00
_cell.angle_gamma   90.00
#
_symmetry.space_group_name_H-M   'P 1'
#
loop_
_entity.id
_entity.type
_entity.pdbx_description
1 polymer ?
#
loop_
_entity_poly.entity_id
_entity_poly.type
_entity_poly.pdbx_seq_one_letter_code
_entity_poly.pdbx_strand_id
1 'polypeptide(L)' 'MRNVLPILLGMLVILVLAGLVLVYVAFPHRGEDVPHAPWVGRLMRRGVKQLPTLDNQTDEQKHEPASRR' A
#
# COMPACT_ATOMS: atom_id res chain seq x y z
N MET A 1 -5.80 -34.20 23.78
CA MET A 1 -6.74 -33.50 22.88
C MET A 1 -7.06 -32.07 23.30
N ARG A 2 -7.10 -31.72 24.60
CA ARG A 2 -7.36 -30.34 25.08
C ARG A 2 -6.41 -29.24 24.54
N ASN A 3 -5.23 -29.61 24.04
CA ASN A 3 -4.20 -28.68 23.56
C ASN A 3 -4.13 -28.55 22.02
N VAL A 4 -5.02 -29.21 21.26
CA VAL A 4 -5.01 -29.13 19.78
C VAL A 4 -5.72 -27.89 19.26
N LEU A 5 -6.64 -27.34 20.05
CA LEU A 5 -7.39 -26.12 19.72
C LEU A 5 -6.49 -24.90 19.47
N PRO A 6 -5.49 -24.57 20.32
CA PRO A 6 -4.59 -23.44 20.04
C PRO A 6 -3.72 -23.67 18.79
N ILE A 7 -3.36 -24.92 18.49
CA ILE A 7 -2.59 -25.26 17.29
C ILE A 7 -3.41 -25.01 16.04
N LEU A 8 -4.66 -25.49 16.00
CA LEU A 8 -5.58 -25.24 14.90
C LEU A 8 -5.86 -23.74 14.72
N LEU A 9 -6.02 -23.02 15.83
CA LEU A 9 -6.22 -21.57 15.80
C LEU A 9 -5.00 -20.85 15.22
N GLY A 10 -3.79 -21.23 15.63
CA GLY A 10 -2.55 -20.70 15.08
C GLY A 10 -2.39 -20.97 13.59
N MET A 11 -2.66 -22.21 13.15
CA MET A 11 -2.64 -22.56 11.72
C MET A 11 -3.64 -21.74 10.91
N LEU A 12 -4.85 -21.55 11.43
CA LEU A 12 -5.87 -20.73 10.78
C LEU A 12 -5.40 -19.27 10.67
N VAL A 13 -4.85 -18.70 11.74
CA VAL A 13 -4.33 -17.32 11.73
C VAL A 13 -3.23 -17.14 10.68
N ILE A 14 -2.30 -18.09 10.58
CA ILE A 14 -1.21 -18.04 9.59
C ILE A 14 -1.78 -18.11 8.16
N LEU A 15 -2.76 -18.99 7.91
CA LEU A 15 -3.40 -19.09 6.59
C LEU A 15 -4.15 -17.81 6.22
N VAL A 16 -4.84 -17.19 7.17
CA VAL A 16 -5.53 -15.91 6.97
C VAL A 16 -4.53 -14.80 6.66
N LEU A 17 -3.43 -14.70 7.41
CA LEU A 17 -2.37 -13.73 7.13
C LEU A 17 -1.74 -13.94 5.75
N ALA A 18 -1.41 -15.18 5.40
CA ALA A 18 -0.83 -15.52 4.10
C ALA A 18 -1.78 -15.14 2.96
N GLY A 19 -3.07 -15.45 3.08
CA GLY A 19 -4.09 -15.04 2.13
C GLY A 19 -4.19 -13.52 2.02
N LEU A 20 -4.15 -12.79 3.14
CA LEU A 20 -4.18 -11.33 3.15
C LEU A 20 -2.96 -10.73 2.42
N VAL A 21 -1.76 -11.28 2.64
CA VAL A 21 -0.54 -10.86 1.94
C VAL A 21 -0.67 -11.13 0.45
N LEU A 22 -1.15 -12.31 0.04
CA LEU A 22 -1.35 -12.63 -1.38
C LEU A 22 -2.37 -11.70 -2.04
N VAL A 23 -3.48 -11.39 -1.37
CA VAL A 23 -4.45 -10.40 -1.86
C VAL A 23 -3.79 -9.03 -1.98
N TYR A 24 -3.06 -8.58 -0.95
CA TYR A 24 -2.36 -7.30 -0.99
C TYR A 24 -1.23 -7.23 -2.03
N VAL A 25 -0.60 -8.34 -2.39
CA VAL A 25 0.46 -8.36 -3.41
C VAL A 25 -0.16 -8.48 -4.81
N ALA A 26 -1.20 -9.30 -4.97
CA ALA A 26 -1.88 -9.49 -6.25
C ALA A 26 -2.74 -8.29 -6.66
N PHE A 27 -3.40 -7.62 -5.71
CA PHE A 27 -4.46 -6.62 -5.96
C PHE A 27 -4.12 -5.12 -5.81
N PRO A 28 -2.86 -4.64 -5.83
CA PRO A 28 -2.66 -3.22 -6.10
C PRO A 28 -1.48 -2.99 -7.03
N HIS A 29 -1.72 -3.12 -8.34
CA HIS A 29 -0.78 -2.65 -9.36
C HIS A 29 -1.17 -1.30 -9.96
N ARG A 30 -2.41 -0.80 -9.80
CA ARG A 30 -2.87 0.43 -10.51
C ARG A 30 -3.89 1.32 -9.77
N GLY A 31 -4.01 1.22 -8.45
CA GLY A 31 -5.00 2.01 -7.70
C GLY A 31 -6.45 1.56 -7.93
N GLU A 32 -6.65 0.34 -8.42
CA GLU A 32 -7.94 -0.35 -8.43
C GLU A 32 -8.30 -0.81 -7.02
N ASP A 33 -9.60 -0.78 -6.71
CA ASP A 33 -10.10 -1.20 -5.41
C ASP A 33 -10.06 -2.73 -5.26
N VAL A 34 -9.73 -3.19 -4.05
CA VAL A 34 -9.72 -4.62 -3.72
C VAL A 34 -11.14 -5.19 -3.87
N PRO A 35 -11.35 -6.28 -4.64
CA PRO A 35 -12.66 -6.90 -4.77
C PRO A 35 -13.22 -7.28 -3.40
N HIS A 36 -14.50 -6.97 -3.15
CA HIS A 36 -15.20 -7.14 -1.87
C HIS A 36 -14.72 -6.27 -0.68
N ALA A 37 -13.66 -5.48 -0.82
CA ALA A 37 -13.15 -4.61 0.24
C ALA A 37 -12.76 -3.18 -0.25
N PRO A 38 -13.67 -2.45 -0.92
CA PRO A 38 -13.36 -1.12 -1.48
C PRO A 38 -13.07 -0.06 -0.40
N TRP A 39 -13.39 -0.34 0.87
CA TRP A 39 -13.09 0.54 1.98
C TRP A 39 -11.59 0.61 2.30
N VAL A 40 -10.83 -0.45 2.01
CA VAL A 40 -9.38 -0.52 2.25
C VAL A 40 -8.65 0.47 1.33
N GLY A 41 -8.98 0.47 0.04
CA GLY A 41 -8.43 1.42 -0.94
C GLY A 41 -8.73 2.88 -0.58
N ARG A 42 -9.95 3.16 -0.09
CA ARG A 42 -10.34 4.50 0.38
C ARG A 42 -9.53 4.98 1.59
N LEU A 43 -9.28 4.10 2.57
CA LEU A 43 -8.45 4.45 3.73
C LEU A 43 -7.01 4.74 3.30
N MET A 44 -6.46 3.89 2.43
CA MET A 44 -5.10 4.03 1.95
C MET A 44 -4.91 5.34 1.16
N ARG A 45 -5.86 5.68 0.26
CA ARG A 45 -5.88 6.97 -0.46
C ARG A 45 -5.98 8.17 0.47
N ARG A 46 -6.76 8.08 1.55
CA ARG A 46 -6.84 9.16 2.56
C ARG A 46 -5.53 9.32 3.30
N GLY A 47 -4.87 8.23 3.68
CA GLY A 47 -3.56 8.25 4.32
C GLY A 47 -2.50 8.92 3.43
N VAL A 48 -2.43 8.53 2.15
CA VAL A 48 -1.47 9.12 1.20
C VAL A 48 -1.71 10.62 1.00
N LYS A 49 -2.96 11.07 0.91
CA LYS A 49 -3.28 12.50 0.77
C LYS A 49 -2.85 13.36 1.96
N GLN A 50 -2.61 12.76 3.13
CA GLN A 50 -2.13 13.48 4.32
C GLN A 50 -0.60 13.54 4.40
N LEU A 51 0.10 12.79 3.56
CA LEU A 51 1.55 12.84 3.53
C LEU A 51 2.00 14.09 2.76
N PRO A 52 2.99 14.84 3.28
CA PRO A 52 3.62 15.90 2.51
C PRO A 52 4.25 15.30 1.26
N THR A 53 3.73 15.66 0.09
CA THR A 53 4.30 15.24 -1.19
C THR A 53 5.51 16.13 -1.50
N LEU A 54 6.61 15.53 -1.94
CA LEU A 54 7.69 16.30 -2.54
C LEU A 54 7.19 16.81 -3.90
N ASP A 55 7.04 18.13 -4.04
CA ASP A 55 6.79 18.75 -5.34
C ASP A 55 8.05 18.61 -6.18
N ASN A 56 8.05 17.65 -7.11
CA ASN A 56 9.16 17.43 -8.04
C ASN A 56 9.26 18.53 -9.12
N GLN A 57 8.45 19.59 -9.02
CA GLN A 57 8.37 20.69 -9.97
C GLN A 57 9.30 21.86 -9.62
N THR A 58 9.91 21.88 -8.43
CA THR A 58 10.74 23.02 -7.97
C THR A 58 12.20 22.94 -8.44
N ASP A 59 12.69 21.77 -8.83
CA ASP A 59 14.11 21.58 -9.18
C ASP A 59 14.43 21.78 -10.68
N GLU A 60 13.43 21.75 -11.56
CA GLU A 60 13.64 21.94 -13.02
C GLU A 60 13.88 23.41 -13.40
N GLN A 61 13.56 24.38 -12.54
CA GLN A 61 13.78 25.81 -12.82
C GLN A 61 15.20 26.33 -12.53
N LYS A 62 16.09 25.51 -11.96
CA LYS A 62 17.43 26.00 -11.56
C LYS A 62 18.54 25.78 -12.60
N HIS A 63 18.25 25.22 -13.77
CA HIS A 63 19.26 24.93 -14.80
C HIS A 63 18.85 25.39 -16.21
N GLU A 64 18.80 26.71 -16.44
CA GLU A 64 18.97 27.32 -17.78
C GLU A 64 19.38 28.81 -17.65
N PRO A 65 20.13 29.40 -18.60
CA PRO A 65 21.55 29.17 -18.86
C PRO A 65 22.38 30.47 -18.63
N ALA A 66 23.54 30.37 -17.98
CA ALA A 66 24.53 31.46 -18.01
C ALA A 66 25.31 31.42 -19.34
N SER A 67 24.65 31.77 -20.43
CA SER A 67 25.27 31.96 -21.75
C SER A 67 24.68 33.18 -22.45
N ARG A 68 25.59 34.08 -22.87
CA ARG A 68 25.42 35.36 -23.59
C ARG A 68 25.09 36.59 -22.74
N ARG A 69 26.15 37.27 -22.28
CA ARG A 69 26.47 38.65 -22.71
C ARG A 69 27.98 38.84 -22.76
#